data_AF-A0A6I9P9F8-F1
#
_entry.id   AF-A0A6I9P9F8-F1
#
_cell.length_a   1.000
_cell.length_b   1.000
_cell.length_c   1.000
_cell.angle_alpha   90.00
_cell.angle_beta   90.00
_cell.angle_gamma   90.00
#
_symmetry.space_group_name_H-M   'P 1'
#
loop_
_entity.id
_entity.type
_entity.pdbx_description
1 polymer ?
#
loop_
_entity_poly.entity_id
_entity_poly.type
_entity_poly.pdbx_seq_one_letter_code
_entity_poly.pdbx_strand_id
1 'polypeptide(L)'
;MFQRHSVDPNTPSELLAQSGSTSTPVIKQLLTQSVRGKAVSHEFTDRVKRLQRDDVESRDYQRDKTIERRSLKIEQCCSSLESRLQGVGEVQSHVRDVFSRIADLDDELDSLGPVGRDADSLASQADALKGYLSRLGDLRAELEGHNTDCTTMLRREGSSPDLLALRRETEALSRQACKLSERGQGRLDQIDDAAEKVREFYRLVAELQGMLGSAENGLNSQGMVGTEVEMIKQQLQEFKVGGTTSCWLSTRMNH
;
A
#
# COMPACT_ATOMS: atom_id res chain seq x y z
N MET A 1 27.08 -53.97 -54.66
CA MET A 1 28.24 -53.15 -54.22
C MET A 1 28.89 -53.84 -53.04
N PHE A 2 30.19 -54.04 -53.13
CA PHE A 2 31.06 -54.66 -52.13
C PHE A 2 31.08 -53.88 -50.81
N GLN A 3 31.10 -54.57 -49.68
CA GLN A 3 31.89 -54.09 -48.54
C GLN A 3 32.50 -55.28 -47.78
N ARG A 4 33.83 -55.31 -47.80
CA ARG A 4 34.71 -56.38 -47.33
C ARG A 4 34.62 -56.53 -45.81
N HIS A 5 34.50 -57.77 -45.34
CA HIS A 5 34.91 -58.13 -43.99
C HIS A 5 36.43 -57.97 -43.87
N SER A 6 36.86 -57.06 -43.00
CA SER A 6 38.25 -56.93 -42.58
C SER A 6 38.49 -57.96 -41.48
N VAL A 7 39.09 -59.08 -41.85
CA VAL A 7 39.56 -60.10 -40.91
C VAL A 7 40.93 -59.64 -40.43
N ASP A 8 41.04 -59.29 -39.16
CA ASP A 8 42.29 -58.93 -38.50
C ASP A 8 43.26 -60.14 -38.52
N PRO A 9 44.48 -60.02 -39.07
CA PRO A 9 45.39 -61.16 -39.28
C PRO A 9 46.25 -61.51 -38.04
N ASN A 10 45.76 -61.30 -36.82
CA ASN A 10 46.56 -61.46 -35.60
C ASN A 10 45.86 -62.26 -34.50
N THR A 11 45.42 -63.49 -34.79
CA THR A 11 45.15 -64.49 -33.75
C THR A 11 46.46 -65.22 -33.39
N PRO A 12 46.83 -65.32 -32.09
CA PRO A 12 48.09 -65.94 -31.63
C PRO A 12 48.31 -67.40 -32.06
N SER A 13 47.23 -68.06 -32.51
CA SER A 13 47.21 -69.46 -32.93
C SER A 13 47.94 -69.72 -34.25
N GLU A 14 48.09 -68.73 -35.14
CA GLU A 14 48.75 -68.93 -36.44
C GLU A 14 50.28 -68.77 -36.40
N LEU A 15 50.83 -67.96 -35.48
CA LEU A 15 52.29 -67.80 -35.33
C LEU A 15 52.96 -69.02 -34.65
N LEU A 16 52.20 -69.84 -33.92
CA LEU A 16 52.69 -71.10 -33.37
C LEU A 16 52.76 -72.22 -34.41
N ALA A 17 51.97 -72.14 -35.48
CA ALA A 17 51.80 -73.22 -36.45
C ALA A 17 52.87 -73.24 -37.58
N GLN A 18 53.66 -72.17 -37.76
CA GLN A 18 54.65 -72.09 -38.85
C GLN A 18 56.10 -72.38 -38.45
N SER A 19 56.40 -72.72 -37.18
CA SER A 19 57.75 -73.10 -36.74
C SER A 19 57.94 -74.62 -36.68
N GLY A 20 57.82 -75.27 -37.84
CA GLY A 20 58.25 -76.65 -38.03
C GLY A 20 59.74 -76.82 -37.72
N SER A 21 60.04 -77.70 -36.76
CA SER A 21 61.29 -78.46 -36.59
C SER A 21 62.61 -77.79 -37.03
N THR A 22 63.22 -76.96 -36.18
CA THR A 22 64.69 -76.72 -36.01
C THR A 22 64.96 -75.45 -35.17
N SER A 23 64.31 -75.30 -34.01
CA SER A 23 64.53 -74.13 -33.13
C SER A 23 65.11 -74.59 -31.79
N THR A 24 66.33 -74.14 -31.47
CA THR A 24 67.02 -74.42 -30.21
C THR A 24 66.17 -74.00 -28.99
N PRO A 25 66.25 -74.70 -27.84
CA PRO A 25 65.43 -74.43 -26.65
C PRO A 25 65.49 -72.97 -26.17
N VAL A 26 66.61 -72.29 -26.41
CA VAL A 26 66.80 -70.86 -26.12
C VAL A 26 65.82 -69.97 -26.91
N ILE A 27 65.56 -70.26 -28.19
CA ILE A 27 64.65 -69.45 -29.03
C ILE A 27 63.19 -69.60 -28.57
N LYS A 28 62.75 -70.81 -28.20
CA LYS A 28 61.40 -71.02 -27.63
C LYS A 28 61.21 -70.31 -26.30
N GLN A 29 62.26 -70.28 -25.47
CA GLN A 29 62.24 -69.57 -24.20
C GLN A 29 62.19 -68.05 -24.38
N LEU A 30 62.97 -67.50 -25.33
CA LEU A 30 62.95 -66.08 -25.68
C LEU A 30 61.60 -65.64 -26.28
N LEU A 31 61.00 -66.44 -27.15
CA LEU A 31 59.65 -66.18 -27.69
C LEU A 31 58.59 -66.19 -26.57
N THR A 32 58.67 -67.17 -25.66
CA THR A 32 57.75 -67.24 -24.51
C THR A 32 57.90 -66.04 -23.57
N GLN A 33 59.15 -65.60 -23.31
CA GLN A 33 59.43 -64.40 -22.53
C GLN A 33 58.96 -63.12 -23.23
N SER A 34 59.09 -63.04 -24.56
CA SER A 34 58.61 -61.91 -25.37
C SER A 34 57.07 -61.82 -25.35
N VAL A 35 56.37 -62.95 -25.51
CA VAL A 35 54.91 -63.00 -25.42
C VAL A 35 54.43 -62.63 -24.02
N ARG A 36 55.08 -63.14 -22.96
CA ARG A 36 54.79 -62.73 -21.57
C ARG A 36 55.07 -61.24 -21.33
N GLY A 37 56.18 -60.73 -21.83
CA GLY A 37 56.52 -59.30 -21.73
C GLY A 37 55.50 -58.40 -22.42
N LYS A 38 54.99 -58.81 -23.59
CA LYS A 38 53.90 -58.11 -24.29
C LYS A 38 52.58 -58.17 -23.51
N ALA A 39 52.24 -59.32 -22.93
CA ALA A 39 51.04 -59.47 -22.11
C ALA A 39 51.10 -58.56 -20.86
N VAL A 40 52.25 -58.53 -20.16
CA VAL A 40 52.47 -57.65 -19.01
C VAL A 40 52.43 -56.17 -19.40
N SER A 41 52.99 -55.80 -20.56
CA SER A 41 52.92 -54.43 -21.08
C SER A 41 51.49 -54.00 -21.43
N HIS A 42 50.68 -54.91 -21.99
CA HIS A 42 49.27 -54.65 -22.29
C HIS A 42 48.48 -54.48 -21.00
N GLU A 43 48.67 -55.36 -20.01
CA GLU A 43 48.02 -55.29 -18.71
C GLU A 43 48.37 -53.99 -17.95
N PHE A 44 49.64 -53.57 -18.01
CA PHE A 44 50.08 -52.29 -17.47
C PHE A 44 49.37 -51.12 -18.16
N THR A 45 49.31 -51.13 -19.49
CA THR A 45 48.65 -50.07 -20.29
C THR A 45 47.15 -50.00 -19.99
N ASP A 46 46.47 -51.13 -19.89
CA ASP A 46 45.04 -51.20 -19.56
C ASP A 46 44.77 -50.71 -18.14
N ARG A 47 45.65 -51.04 -17.19
CA ARG A 47 45.53 -50.57 -15.82
C ARG A 47 45.73 -49.06 -15.71
N VAL A 48 46.69 -48.49 -16.44
CA VAL A 48 46.86 -47.03 -16.53
C VAL A 48 45.62 -46.35 -17.13
N LYS A 49 45.07 -46.90 -18.22
CA LYS A 49 43.82 -46.38 -18.83
C LYS A 49 42.63 -46.45 -17.88
N ARG A 50 42.50 -47.52 -17.08
CA ARG A 50 41.45 -47.63 -16.05
C ARG A 50 41.61 -46.58 -14.96
N LEU A 51 42.80 -46.45 -14.38
CA LEU A 51 43.08 -45.43 -13.36
C LEU A 51 42.83 -44.01 -13.86
N GLN A 52 43.18 -43.71 -15.12
CA GLN A 52 42.88 -42.42 -15.74
C GLN A 52 41.38 -42.19 -15.91
N ARG A 53 40.61 -43.24 -16.27
CA ARG A 53 39.15 -43.15 -16.36
C ARG A 53 38.52 -42.90 -15.00
N ASP A 54 38.95 -43.64 -13.98
CA ASP A 54 38.42 -43.52 -12.62
C ASP A 54 38.73 -42.14 -12.00
N ASP A 55 39.93 -41.57 -12.27
CA ASP A 55 40.28 -40.20 -11.86
C ASP A 55 39.38 -39.15 -12.53
N VAL A 56 39.17 -39.28 -13.85
CA VAL A 56 38.28 -38.38 -14.61
C VAL A 56 36.84 -38.49 -14.08
N GLU A 57 36.34 -39.70 -13.86
CA GLU A 57 34.99 -39.94 -13.34
C GLU A 57 34.81 -39.38 -11.92
N SER A 58 35.82 -39.54 -11.05
CA SER A 58 35.81 -38.93 -9.71
C SER A 58 35.78 -37.39 -9.78
N ARG A 59 36.60 -36.79 -10.65
CA ARG A 59 36.64 -35.34 -10.85
C ARG A 59 35.33 -34.80 -11.44
N ASP A 60 34.77 -35.48 -12.44
CA ASP A 60 33.48 -35.12 -13.03
C ASP A 60 32.36 -35.21 -11.99
N TYR A 61 32.32 -36.27 -11.17
CA TYR A 61 31.37 -36.39 -10.06
C TYR A 61 31.46 -35.22 -9.06
N GLN A 62 32.68 -34.79 -8.69
CA GLN A 62 32.83 -33.64 -7.79
C GLN A 62 32.48 -32.31 -8.44
N ARG A 63 32.75 -32.16 -9.74
CA ARG A 63 32.33 -30.99 -10.50
C ARG A 63 30.80 -30.91 -10.54
N ASP A 64 30.13 -32.01 -10.86
CA ASP A 64 28.67 -32.05 -10.98
C ASP A 64 27.99 -31.76 -9.64
N LYS A 65 28.48 -32.35 -8.53
CA LYS A 65 28.02 -32.01 -7.18
C LYS A 65 28.23 -30.54 -6.82
N THR A 66 29.29 -29.92 -7.32
CA THR A 66 29.58 -28.50 -7.09
C THR A 66 28.68 -27.60 -7.94
N ILE A 67 28.40 -27.99 -9.18
CA ILE A 67 27.45 -27.32 -10.07
C ILE A 67 26.07 -27.37 -9.43
N GLU A 68 25.58 -28.55 -9.03
CA GLU A 68 24.27 -28.74 -8.40
C GLU A 68 24.12 -27.86 -7.14
N ARG A 69 25.12 -27.85 -6.26
CA ARG A 69 25.11 -26.98 -5.06
C ARG A 69 25.05 -25.49 -5.41
N ARG A 70 25.72 -25.07 -6.48
CA ARG A 70 25.70 -23.67 -6.94
C ARG A 70 24.37 -23.32 -7.59
N SER A 71 23.82 -24.19 -8.43
CA SER A 71 22.50 -24.03 -9.04
C SER A 71 21.42 -23.87 -7.97
N LEU A 72 21.41 -24.73 -6.96
CA LEU A 72 20.46 -24.64 -5.84
C LEU A 72 20.57 -23.29 -5.10
N LYS A 73 21.78 -22.78 -4.88
CA LYS A 73 21.97 -21.45 -4.26
C LYS A 73 21.48 -20.31 -5.17
N ILE A 74 21.67 -20.43 -6.48
CA ILE A 74 21.18 -19.45 -7.45
C ILE A 74 19.65 -19.45 -7.45
N GLU A 75 19.01 -20.63 -7.50
CA GLU A 75 17.55 -20.77 -7.44
C GLU A 75 16.96 -20.19 -6.14
N GLN A 76 17.59 -20.44 -5.00
CA GLN A 76 17.21 -19.83 -3.72
C GLN A 76 17.36 -18.30 -3.72
N CYS A 77 18.43 -17.80 -4.32
CA CYS A 77 18.65 -16.36 -4.45
C CYS A 77 17.60 -15.70 -5.37
N CYS A 78 17.32 -16.33 -6.52
CA CYS A 78 16.32 -15.85 -7.47
C CYS A 78 14.93 -15.81 -6.85
N SER A 79 14.50 -16.87 -6.17
CA SER A 79 13.19 -16.90 -5.50
C SER A 79 13.06 -15.85 -4.39
N SER A 80 14.13 -15.61 -3.63
CA SER A 80 14.16 -14.52 -2.66
C SER A 80 14.05 -13.14 -3.32
N LEU A 81 14.78 -12.88 -4.41
CA LEU A 81 14.71 -11.62 -5.14
C LEU A 81 13.35 -11.39 -5.80
N GLU A 82 12.72 -12.44 -6.31
CA GLU A 82 11.38 -12.37 -6.90
C GLU A 82 10.32 -11.99 -5.84
N SER A 83 10.34 -12.65 -4.67
CA SER A 83 9.46 -12.29 -3.55
C SER A 83 9.63 -10.84 -3.11
N ARG A 84 10.88 -10.33 -3.11
CA ARG A 84 11.18 -8.93 -2.79
C ARG A 84 10.63 -7.96 -3.81
N LEU A 85 10.87 -8.23 -5.10
CA LEU A 85 10.40 -7.40 -6.19
C LEU A 85 8.88 -7.33 -6.23
N GLN A 86 8.20 -8.44 -5.96
CA GLN A 86 6.76 -8.48 -5.84
C GLN A 86 6.27 -7.58 -4.69
N GLY A 87 6.84 -7.71 -3.49
CA GLY A 87 6.45 -6.86 -2.35
C GLY A 87 6.69 -5.36 -2.59
N VAL A 88 7.81 -5.00 -3.23
CA VAL A 88 8.07 -3.61 -3.66
C VAL A 88 7.01 -3.13 -4.65
N GLY A 89 6.63 -3.98 -5.61
CA GLY A 89 5.62 -3.67 -6.62
C GLY A 89 4.23 -3.45 -6.01
N GLU A 90 3.84 -4.26 -5.03
CA GLU A 90 2.58 -4.14 -4.29
C GLU A 90 2.52 -2.80 -3.53
N VAL A 91 3.59 -2.47 -2.79
CA VAL A 91 3.72 -1.20 -2.07
C VAL A 91 3.64 0.00 -3.02
N GLN A 92 4.35 -0.05 -4.13
CA GLN A 92 4.33 1.03 -5.12
C GLN A 92 2.93 1.21 -5.75
N SER A 93 2.20 0.11 -5.98
CA SER A 93 0.83 0.18 -6.49
C SER A 93 -0.11 0.83 -5.50
N HIS A 94 0.01 0.48 -4.21
CA HIS A 94 -0.81 1.08 -3.16
C HIS A 94 -0.53 2.57 -2.98
N VAL A 95 0.73 3.00 -3.01
CA VAL A 95 1.11 4.44 -2.97
C VAL A 95 0.42 5.22 -4.10
N ARG A 96 0.39 4.68 -5.33
CA ARG A 96 -0.29 5.34 -6.46
C ARG A 96 -1.80 5.45 -6.25
N ASP A 97 -2.44 4.39 -5.76
CA ASP A 97 -3.88 4.38 -5.47
C ASP A 97 -4.26 5.42 -4.40
N VAL A 98 -3.50 5.46 -3.31
CA VAL A 98 -3.70 6.44 -2.25
C VAL A 98 -3.45 7.86 -2.74
N PHE A 99 -2.43 8.08 -3.59
CA PHE A 99 -2.20 9.40 -4.18
C PHE A 99 -3.41 9.89 -4.98
N SER A 100 -4.01 9.04 -5.83
CA SER A 100 -5.24 9.40 -6.55
C SER A 100 -6.38 9.72 -5.61
N ARG A 101 -6.60 8.90 -4.57
CA ARG A 101 -7.68 9.12 -3.59
C ARG A 101 -7.49 10.42 -2.79
N ILE A 102 -6.25 10.76 -2.44
CA ILE A 102 -5.93 12.05 -1.78
C ILE A 102 -6.22 13.22 -2.73
N ALA A 103 -5.83 13.11 -4.01
CA ALA A 103 -6.11 14.15 -4.99
C ALA A 103 -7.62 14.35 -5.20
N ASP A 104 -8.38 13.26 -5.33
CA ASP A 104 -9.84 13.32 -5.46
C ASP A 104 -10.50 13.98 -4.22
N LEU A 105 -9.99 13.69 -3.02
CA LEU A 105 -10.46 14.33 -1.78
C LEU A 105 -10.08 15.81 -1.70
N ASP A 106 -8.89 16.21 -2.16
CA ASP A 106 -8.49 17.62 -2.24
C ASP A 106 -9.41 18.39 -3.21
N ASP A 107 -9.66 17.83 -4.39
CA ASP A 107 -10.57 18.40 -5.40
C ASP A 107 -12.02 18.46 -4.86
N GLU A 108 -12.49 17.42 -4.16
CA GLU A 108 -13.80 17.42 -3.51
C GLU A 108 -13.90 18.59 -2.51
N LEU A 109 -12.91 18.75 -1.63
CA LEU A 109 -12.86 19.81 -0.63
C LEU A 109 -12.81 21.22 -1.25
N ASP A 110 -12.09 21.39 -2.35
CA ASP A 110 -11.97 22.65 -3.10
C ASP A 110 -13.25 22.98 -3.89
N SER A 111 -13.98 21.97 -4.34
CA SER A 111 -15.23 22.15 -5.10
C SER A 111 -16.42 22.61 -4.26
N LEU A 112 -16.35 22.43 -2.94
CA LEU A 112 -17.42 22.82 -2.04
C LEU A 112 -17.67 24.34 -2.11
N GLY A 113 -18.94 24.72 -2.27
CA GLY A 113 -19.37 26.11 -2.33
C GLY A 113 -19.29 26.86 -0.99
N PRO A 114 -19.54 28.19 -0.97
CA PRO A 114 -19.47 29.00 0.25
C PRO A 114 -20.41 28.47 1.35
N VAL A 115 -20.08 28.80 2.60
CA VAL A 115 -20.89 28.43 3.78
C VAL A 115 -22.32 28.96 3.61
N GLY A 116 -23.30 28.08 3.86
CA GLY A 116 -24.73 28.37 3.76
C GLY A 116 -25.20 29.49 4.69
N ARG A 117 -26.41 30.00 4.45
CA ARG A 117 -27.02 31.08 5.26
C ARG A 117 -28.34 30.69 5.91
N ASP A 118 -28.84 29.51 5.61
CA ASP A 118 -30.07 28.92 6.15
C ASP A 118 -29.75 27.56 6.77
N ALA A 119 -30.64 27.11 7.66
CA ALA A 119 -30.41 25.91 8.46
C ALA A 119 -30.30 24.64 7.62
N ASP A 120 -31.11 24.51 6.57
CA ASP A 120 -31.16 23.30 5.73
C ASP A 120 -29.88 23.13 4.91
N SER A 121 -29.39 24.23 4.31
CA SER A 121 -28.13 24.26 3.58
C SER A 121 -26.94 23.97 4.49
N LEU A 122 -26.91 24.57 5.69
CA LEU A 122 -25.84 24.35 6.66
C LEU A 122 -25.80 22.92 7.18
N ALA A 123 -26.97 22.34 7.48
CA ALA A 123 -27.06 20.93 7.89
C ALA A 123 -26.56 19.99 6.78
N SER A 124 -26.99 20.23 5.54
CA SER A 124 -26.54 19.44 4.37
C SER A 124 -25.03 19.54 4.15
N GLN A 125 -24.46 20.74 4.29
CA GLN A 125 -23.01 20.95 4.19
C GLN A 125 -22.26 20.25 5.32
N ALA A 126 -22.75 20.34 6.57
CA ALA A 126 -22.12 19.68 7.72
C ALA A 126 -22.10 18.16 7.56
N ASP A 127 -23.20 17.56 7.10
CA ASP A 127 -23.28 16.12 6.89
C ASP A 127 -22.36 15.65 5.75
N ALA A 128 -22.29 16.42 4.66
CA ALA A 128 -21.33 16.16 3.58
C ALA A 128 -19.88 16.20 4.09
N LEU A 129 -19.52 17.22 4.88
CA LEU A 129 -18.17 17.33 5.47
C LEU A 129 -17.87 16.21 6.46
N LYS A 130 -18.83 15.79 7.29
CA LYS A 130 -18.64 14.66 8.20
C LYS A 130 -18.39 13.36 7.43
N GLY A 131 -19.12 13.13 6.33
CA GLY A 131 -18.89 12.00 5.43
C GLY A 131 -17.52 12.06 4.74
N TYR A 132 -17.10 13.25 4.29
CA TYR A 132 -15.76 13.50 3.78
C TYR A 132 -14.66 13.18 4.82
N LEU A 133 -14.78 13.72 6.04
CA LEU A 133 -13.83 13.51 7.13
C LEU A 133 -13.75 12.05 7.57
N SER A 134 -14.87 11.33 7.56
CA SER A 134 -14.89 9.89 7.83
C SER A 134 -14.06 9.12 6.79
N ARG A 135 -14.32 9.34 5.49
CA ARG A 135 -13.57 8.69 4.40
C ARG A 135 -12.07 9.01 4.45
N LEU A 136 -11.72 10.26 4.78
CA LEU A 136 -10.34 10.67 4.96
C LEU A 136 -9.71 10.02 6.20
N GLY A 137 -10.47 9.84 7.27
CA GLY A 137 -10.04 9.10 8.47
C GLY A 137 -9.71 7.64 8.17
N ASP A 138 -10.55 6.97 7.40
CA ASP A 138 -10.32 5.59 6.96
C ASP A 138 -9.06 5.49 6.09
N LEU A 139 -8.89 6.41 5.13
CA LEU A 139 -7.69 6.47 4.29
C LEU A 139 -6.41 6.70 5.10
N ARG A 140 -6.47 7.50 6.17
CA ARG A 140 -5.33 7.70 7.08
C ARG A 140 -5.00 6.43 7.86
N ALA A 141 -6.00 5.68 8.30
CA ALA A 141 -5.78 4.40 8.97
C ALA A 141 -5.14 3.37 8.02
N GLU A 142 -5.60 3.32 6.76
CA GLU A 142 -4.97 2.50 5.72
C GLU A 142 -3.49 2.88 5.49
N LEU A 143 -3.19 4.18 5.39
CA LEU A 143 -1.84 4.71 5.23
C LEU A 143 -0.91 4.33 6.40
N GLU A 144 -1.40 4.40 7.64
CA GLU A 144 -0.61 3.97 8.80
C GLU A 144 -0.33 2.47 8.77
N GLY A 145 -1.33 1.64 8.41
CA GLY A 145 -1.13 0.21 8.18
C GLY A 145 -0.05 -0.05 7.12
N HIS A 146 -0.17 0.59 5.97
CA HIS A 146 0.81 0.46 4.89
C HIS A 146 2.22 0.95 5.26
N ASN A 147 2.31 2.00 6.07
CA ASN A 147 3.59 2.46 6.61
C ASN A 147 4.23 1.40 7.51
N THR A 148 3.44 0.70 8.34
CA THR A 148 3.94 -0.43 9.14
C THR A 148 4.43 -1.59 8.26
N ASP A 149 3.74 -1.91 7.17
CA ASP A 149 4.17 -2.94 6.21
C ASP A 149 5.49 -2.56 5.54
N CYS A 150 5.63 -1.30 5.09
CA CYS A 150 6.87 -0.76 4.55
C CYS A 150 8.04 -0.88 5.55
N THR A 151 7.81 -0.55 6.82
CA THR A 151 8.85 -0.67 7.86
C THR A 151 9.23 -2.13 8.14
N THR A 152 8.26 -3.05 8.08
CA THR A 152 8.49 -4.49 8.26
C THR A 152 9.31 -5.05 7.10
N MET A 153 8.98 -4.68 5.87
CA MET A 153 9.75 -5.07 4.69
C MET A 153 11.19 -4.51 4.74
N LEU A 154 11.37 -3.24 5.14
CA LEU A 154 12.71 -2.65 5.33
C LEU A 154 13.55 -3.40 6.38
N ARG A 155 12.93 -3.91 7.45
CA ARG A 155 13.61 -4.71 8.48
C ARG A 155 14.02 -6.08 7.94
N ARG A 156 13.16 -6.73 7.16
CA ARG A 156 13.40 -8.07 6.59
C ARG A 156 14.44 -8.03 5.47
N GLU A 157 14.30 -7.08 4.55
CA GLU A 157 15.02 -7.06 3.26
C GLU A 157 16.22 -6.11 3.24
N GLY A 158 16.42 -5.36 4.32
CA GLY A 158 17.46 -4.36 4.45
C GLY A 158 17.11 -3.02 3.80
N SER A 159 17.97 -2.03 4.05
CA SER A 159 17.77 -0.66 3.58
C SER A 159 18.19 -0.51 2.11
N SER A 160 17.31 -0.86 1.18
CA SER A 160 17.48 -0.52 -0.24
C SER A 160 17.02 0.92 -0.51
N PRO A 161 17.65 1.63 -1.47
CA PRO A 161 17.23 2.98 -1.86
C PRO A 161 15.75 3.08 -2.26
N ASP A 162 15.24 2.10 -3.00
CA ASP A 162 13.86 2.08 -3.50
C ASP A 162 12.85 1.97 -2.36
N LEU A 163 13.12 1.10 -1.38
CA LEU A 163 12.25 0.95 -0.21
C LEU A 163 12.26 2.20 0.67
N LEU A 164 13.41 2.87 0.78
CA LEU A 164 13.51 4.15 1.49
C LEU A 164 12.75 5.26 0.75
N ALA A 165 12.75 5.27 -0.58
CA ALA A 165 11.96 6.20 -1.38
C ALA A 165 10.45 5.99 -1.16
N LEU A 166 9.97 4.75 -1.27
CA LEU A 166 8.57 4.39 -1.02
C LEU A 166 8.10 4.75 0.38
N ARG A 167 8.95 4.56 1.40
CA ARG A 167 8.62 4.99 2.77
C ARG A 167 8.45 6.51 2.85
N ARG A 168 9.36 7.28 2.24
CA ARG A 168 9.26 8.76 2.22
C ARG A 168 8.01 9.25 1.48
N GLU A 169 7.62 8.58 0.39
CA GLU A 169 6.38 8.85 -0.33
C GLU A 169 5.17 8.58 0.56
N THR A 170 5.13 7.43 1.23
CA THR A 170 4.06 7.08 2.19
C THR A 170 3.96 8.10 3.34
N GLU A 171 5.09 8.52 3.91
CA GLU A 171 5.14 9.58 4.93
C GLU A 171 4.64 10.94 4.38
N ALA A 172 4.91 11.24 3.10
CA ALA A 172 4.44 12.47 2.47
C ALA A 172 2.91 12.45 2.25
N LEU A 173 2.37 11.31 1.80
CA LEU A 173 0.92 11.09 1.68
C LEU A 173 0.22 11.23 3.04
N SER A 174 0.78 10.64 4.11
CA SER A 174 0.24 10.80 5.47
C SER A 174 0.18 12.28 5.89
N ARG A 175 1.24 13.05 5.61
CA ARG A 175 1.23 14.51 5.85
C ARG A 175 0.19 15.25 5.02
N GLN A 176 -0.03 14.88 3.76
CA GLN A 176 -1.07 15.48 2.91
C GLN A 176 -2.47 15.19 3.45
N ALA A 177 -2.74 13.93 3.83
CA ALA A 177 -4.01 13.53 4.42
C ALA A 177 -4.28 14.26 5.76
N CYS A 178 -3.26 14.48 6.60
CA CYS A 178 -3.39 15.30 7.80
C CYS A 178 -3.79 16.75 7.49
N LYS A 179 -3.14 17.40 6.51
CA LYS A 179 -3.49 18.77 6.11
C LYS A 179 -4.90 18.88 5.56
N LEU A 180 -5.35 17.90 4.77
CA LEU A 180 -6.73 17.82 4.29
C LEU A 180 -7.72 17.67 5.44
N SER A 181 -7.36 16.90 6.48
CA SER A 181 -8.19 16.70 7.65
C SER A 181 -8.32 17.99 8.46
N GLU A 182 -7.23 18.74 8.63
CA GLU A 182 -7.24 20.05 9.29
C GLU A 182 -8.09 21.07 8.53
N ARG A 183 -7.94 21.13 7.20
CA ARG A 183 -8.76 22.02 6.35
C ARG A 183 -10.24 21.64 6.39
N GLY A 184 -10.56 20.35 6.29
CA GLY A 184 -11.92 19.84 6.40
C GLY A 184 -12.54 20.16 7.76
N GLN A 185 -11.80 19.96 8.85
CA GLN A 185 -12.26 20.29 10.19
C GLN A 185 -12.49 21.80 10.36
N GLY A 186 -11.55 22.64 9.93
CA GLY A 186 -11.70 24.10 10.03
C GLY A 186 -12.91 24.63 9.25
N ARG A 187 -13.29 23.96 8.15
CA ARG A 187 -14.51 24.29 7.41
C ARG A 187 -15.77 23.79 8.10
N LEU A 188 -15.73 22.63 8.75
CA LEU A 188 -16.84 22.14 9.57
C LEU A 188 -17.11 23.09 10.73
N ASP A 189 -16.06 23.56 11.41
CA ASP A 189 -16.17 24.54 12.49
C ASP A 189 -16.83 25.84 12.00
N GLN A 190 -16.48 26.32 10.80
CA GLN A 190 -17.12 27.50 10.20
C GLN A 190 -18.61 27.30 9.90
N ILE A 191 -18.99 26.10 9.47
CA ILE A 191 -20.39 25.74 9.20
C ILE A 191 -21.17 25.67 10.52
N ASP A 192 -20.60 25.08 11.56
CA ASP A 192 -21.23 24.99 12.88
C ASP A 192 -21.41 26.38 13.53
N ASP A 193 -20.40 27.26 13.44
CA ASP A 193 -20.49 28.66 13.86
C ASP A 193 -21.60 29.42 13.12
N ALA A 194 -21.73 29.21 11.81
CA ALA A 194 -22.79 29.81 11.00
C ALA A 194 -24.16 29.27 11.41
N ALA A 195 -24.27 27.97 11.66
CA ALA A 195 -25.51 27.33 12.09
C ALA A 195 -25.97 27.86 13.46
N GLU A 196 -25.04 28.13 14.38
CA GLU A 196 -25.36 28.78 15.65
C GLU A 196 -25.91 30.19 15.46
N LYS A 197 -25.27 31.02 14.63
CA LYS A 197 -25.74 32.38 14.33
C LYS A 197 -27.13 32.38 13.68
N VAL A 198 -27.37 31.47 12.74
CA VAL A 198 -28.69 31.33 12.07
C VAL A 198 -29.76 30.91 13.08
N ARG A 199 -29.45 29.97 13.97
CA ARG A 199 -30.37 29.55 15.03
C ARG A 199 -30.72 30.70 15.98
N GLU A 200 -29.73 31.48 16.39
CA GLU A 200 -29.94 32.63 17.27
C GLU A 200 -30.76 33.73 16.58
N PHE A 201 -30.51 33.98 15.29
CA PHE A 201 -31.31 34.92 14.51
C PHE A 201 -32.80 34.53 14.50
N TYR A 202 -33.12 33.26 14.20
CA TYR A 202 -34.51 32.80 14.22
C TYR A 202 -35.15 32.85 15.61
N ARG A 203 -34.37 32.60 16.67
CA ARG A 203 -34.83 32.74 18.05
C ARG A 203 -35.23 34.19 18.35
N LEU A 204 -34.39 35.16 17.99
CA LEU A 204 -34.65 36.59 18.18
C LEU A 204 -35.86 37.07 17.35
N VAL A 205 -36.00 36.57 16.11
CA VAL A 205 -37.15 36.89 15.26
C VAL A 205 -38.45 36.39 15.90
N ALA A 206 -38.47 35.16 16.42
CA ALA A 206 -39.63 34.60 17.11
C ALA A 206 -39.99 35.39 18.39
N GLU A 207 -38.98 35.78 19.18
CA GLU A 207 -39.16 36.62 20.36
C GLU A 207 -39.79 37.98 20.00
N LEU A 208 -39.25 38.65 18.97
CA LEU A 208 -39.78 39.92 18.48
C LEU A 208 -41.21 39.80 17.96
N GLN A 209 -41.53 38.73 17.21
CA GLN A 209 -42.88 38.45 16.74
C GLN A 209 -43.87 38.25 17.90
N GLY A 210 -43.44 37.55 18.96
CA GLY A 210 -44.25 37.39 20.17
C GLY A 210 -44.51 38.72 20.90
N MET A 211 -43.48 39.57 21.00
CA MET A 211 -43.62 40.91 21.57
C MET A 211 -44.56 41.80 20.75
N LEU A 212 -44.44 41.77 19.43
CA LEU A 212 -45.31 42.52 18.52
C LEU A 212 -46.76 42.06 18.63
N GLY A 213 -47.01 40.74 18.62
CA GLY A 213 -48.37 40.19 18.78
C GLY A 213 -48.97 40.53 20.15
N SER A 214 -48.16 40.54 21.22
CA SER A 214 -48.62 40.97 22.54
C SER A 214 -49.00 42.45 22.56
N ALA A 215 -48.21 43.31 21.90
CA ALA A 215 -48.49 44.73 21.77
C ALA A 215 -49.75 45.00 20.92
N GLU A 216 -49.92 44.29 19.81
CA GLU A 216 -51.11 44.38 18.94
C GLU A 216 -52.38 43.95 19.68
N ASN A 217 -52.34 42.86 20.44
CA ASN A 217 -53.44 42.44 21.30
C ASN A 217 -53.76 43.47 22.39
N GLY A 218 -52.73 44.10 22.96
CA GLY A 218 -52.88 45.21 23.91
C GLY A 218 -53.59 46.42 23.29
N LEU A 219 -53.26 46.77 22.05
CA LEU A 219 -53.93 47.85 21.31
C LEU A 219 -55.37 47.47 20.92
N ASN A 220 -55.61 46.27 20.41
CA ASN A 220 -56.95 45.82 20.03
C ASN A 220 -57.90 45.65 21.23
N SER A 221 -57.34 45.41 22.42
CA SER A 221 -58.11 45.37 23.67
C SER A 221 -58.39 46.74 24.27
N GLN A 222 -57.75 47.82 23.77
CA GLN A 222 -58.20 49.18 24.06
C GLN A 222 -59.55 49.40 23.37
N GLY A 223 -60.62 49.27 24.14
CA GLY A 223 -61.99 49.57 23.70
C GLY A 223 -62.19 51.05 23.36
N MET A 224 -63.42 51.39 22.95
CA MET A 224 -63.81 52.75 22.59
C MET A 224 -63.43 53.77 23.68
N VAL A 225 -62.91 54.94 23.28
CA VAL A 225 -62.62 56.03 24.22
C VAL A 225 -63.91 56.42 24.93
N GLY A 226 -63.91 56.37 26.25
CA GLY A 226 -65.07 56.75 27.05
C GLY A 226 -65.34 58.24 26.90
N THR A 227 -66.60 58.63 26.68
CA THR A 227 -66.98 60.05 26.67
C THR A 227 -67.20 60.62 28.07
N GLU A 228 -67.27 59.74 29.08
CA GLU A 228 -67.44 60.09 30.48
C GLU A 228 -66.10 60.42 31.15
N VAL A 229 -66.06 61.49 31.96
CA VAL A 229 -64.84 62.05 32.58
C VAL A 229 -64.07 61.01 33.42
N GLU A 230 -64.77 60.13 34.14
CA GLU A 230 -64.13 59.09 34.95
C GLU A 230 -63.52 57.96 34.10
N MET A 231 -64.16 57.63 32.98
CA MET A 231 -63.63 56.67 32.01
C MET A 231 -62.38 57.23 31.30
N ILE A 232 -62.38 58.54 30.98
CA ILE A 232 -61.23 59.24 30.43
C ILE A 232 -60.05 59.24 31.42
N LYS A 233 -60.30 59.53 32.71
CA LYS A 233 -59.24 59.50 33.75
C LYS A 233 -58.61 58.11 33.89
N GLN A 234 -59.44 57.06 33.86
CA GLN A 234 -58.97 55.68 33.96
C GLN A 234 -58.16 55.26 32.73
N GLN A 235 -58.63 55.57 31.52
CA GLN A 235 -57.89 55.36 30.28
C GLN A 235 -56.56 56.16 30.26
N LEU A 236 -56.53 57.38 30.81
CA LEU A 236 -55.30 58.18 30.92
C LEU A 236 -54.29 57.58 31.93
N GLN A 237 -54.78 56.95 33.01
CA GLN A 237 -53.94 56.25 33.98
C GLN A 237 -53.34 54.98 33.38
N GLU A 238 -54.15 54.19 32.69
CA GLU A 238 -53.69 52.99 31.95
C GLU A 238 -52.67 53.36 30.87
N PHE A 239 -52.89 54.47 30.15
CA PHE A 239 -51.94 54.96 29.16
C PHE A 239 -50.62 55.45 29.79
N LYS A 240 -50.67 56.09 30.96
CA LYS A 240 -49.47 56.48 31.71
C LYS A 240 -48.67 55.27 32.20
N VAL A 241 -49.34 54.20 32.65
CA VAL A 241 -48.72 52.96 33.11
C VAL A 241 -48.18 52.13 31.94
N GLY A 242 -48.91 52.06 30.82
CA GLY A 242 -48.46 51.44 29.56
C GLY A 242 -47.31 52.20 28.88
N GLY A 243 -47.27 53.53 29.03
CA GLY A 243 -46.15 54.35 28.59
C GLY A 243 -44.84 54.04 29.33
N THR A 244 -44.92 53.66 30.61
CA THR A 244 -43.74 53.19 31.37
C THR A 244 -43.26 51.82 30.93
N THR A 245 -44.12 50.86 30.59
CA THR A 245 -43.69 49.57 30.01
C THR A 245 -43.14 49.72 28.58
N SER A 246 -43.68 50.66 27.80
CA SER A 246 -43.10 51.05 26.50
C SER A 246 -41.72 51.71 26.64
N CYS A 247 -41.47 52.46 27.71
CA CYS A 247 -40.15 53.05 28.02
C CYS A 247 -39.09 51.97 28.35
N TRP A 248 -39.48 50.86 28.97
CA TRP A 248 -38.60 49.69 29.16
C TRP A 248 -38.22 49.00 27.84
N LEU A 249 -39.16 48.89 26.89
CA LEU A 249 -38.88 48.40 25.53
C LEU A 249 -37.87 49.30 24.78
N SER A 250 -38.04 50.62 24.89
CA SER A 250 -37.13 51.59 24.25
C SER A 250 -35.72 51.59 24.86
N THR A 251 -35.60 51.34 26.16
CA THR A 251 -34.30 51.28 26.85
C THR A 251 -33.54 49.97 26.58
N ARG A 252 -34.24 48.85 26.34
CA ARG A 252 -33.62 47.54 26.06
C ARG A 252 -33.26 47.32 24.59
N MET A 253 -33.90 48.01 23.65
CA MET A 253 -33.53 47.98 22.22
C MET A 253 -32.30 48.85 21.87
N ASN A 254 -31.84 49.73 22.78
CA ASN A 254 -30.69 50.61 22.60
C ASN A 254 -29.38 50.07 23.22
N HIS A 255 -29.35 48.81 23.65
CA HIS A 255 -28.17 48.14 24.21
C HIS A 255 -27.88 46.83 23.50
#